data_AF-A0A4U7F6R3-F1
#
_entry.id   AF-A0A4U7F6R3-F1
#
_cell.length_a   1.000
_cell.length_b   1.000
_cell.length_c   1.000
_cell.angle_alpha   90.00
_cell.angle_beta   90.00
_cell.angle_gamma   90.00
#
_symmetry.space_group_name_H-M   'P 1'
#
loop_
_entity.id
_entity.type
_entity.pdbx_description
1 polymer ?
#
loop_
_entity_poly.entity_id
_entity_poly.type
_entity_poly.pdbx_seq_one_letter_code
_entity_poly.pdbx_strand_id
1 'polypeptide(L)'
;MGEGSTDGAEGRKVANEGAGIGTEDAGTSHASSWERWTDDRGPFYRSCAVIPFDSPSESGGGESGDRRPAIEFTSGLTRLSLRNLPTLMVVVLALYASASLLSDVTAGRLSLPLPEPGLATAGLLLAGTAVGGVWMYAVVRIVVSSLGDASVHRSVVFYATGAPLAVATAYAVYVAWTGSAPALTVQAAYFLMVLVAGHLLYDGLALRTENLFMELAASEIVDEQAYAEFYEELSESLGGKIDVGPVSVSRSFAFATVVALVPMGLPLITLSWNLWNALAYVPELVVTVLVVALAYDAFVLVYMFTELLRRDILVYRPFHPDEHGGFRDLGRFATRINTILLLVGGYVAYRFYTEGLYYYGMEGFTSPLGMVTWGVSYLAPVLAYVCFVVFWLYHSFWRLHRKMEEGRRKRLEELQRAERADGDAVSREFSDYHIDAPPWESIRSAPKWPVKRQGLFGLVVLDAVPVVATFVL
;
A
#
# COMPACT_ATOMS: atom_id res chain seq x y z
N MET A 1 82.92 36.72 0.31
CA MET A 1 83.31 36.60 1.73
C MET A 1 82.08 36.10 2.47
N GLY A 2 81.94 34.85 2.91
CA GLY A 2 82.82 33.69 2.89
C GLY A 2 82.02 32.39 2.73
N GLU A 3 82.76 31.33 2.42
CA GLU A 3 82.35 29.93 2.21
C GLU A 3 82.23 29.14 3.52
N GLY A 4 81.63 27.94 3.42
CA GLY A 4 81.74 26.79 4.35
C GLY A 4 80.37 26.37 4.87
N SER A 5 79.65 25.36 4.35
CA SER A 5 79.97 23.96 4.00
C SER A 5 80.59 23.16 5.16
N THR A 6 79.81 22.24 5.75
CA THR A 6 80.17 20.81 5.88
C THR A 6 78.97 19.97 6.32
N ASP A 7 78.62 19.05 5.42
CA ASP A 7 78.06 17.68 5.51
C ASP A 7 78.03 16.91 6.85
N GLY A 8 77.10 15.94 6.89
CA GLY A 8 77.23 14.65 7.61
C GLY A 8 76.00 14.27 8.44
N ALA A 9 74.89 13.77 7.86
CA ALA A 9 74.62 12.36 7.51
C ALA A 9 74.08 11.48 8.68
N GLU A 10 72.78 11.18 8.66
CA GLU A 10 72.28 9.80 8.85
C GLU A 10 70.85 9.66 8.31
N GLY A 11 70.68 8.80 7.30
CA GLY A 11 69.41 8.57 6.62
C GLY A 11 68.68 7.33 7.13
N ARG A 12 67.34 7.42 7.21
CA ARG A 12 66.48 6.25 7.12
C ARG A 12 65.23 6.57 6.29
N LYS A 13 65.07 5.76 5.23
CA LYS A 13 63.96 5.70 4.27
C LYS A 13 62.62 5.37 4.94
N VAL A 14 61.53 5.86 4.32
CA VAL A 14 60.25 5.21 3.89
C VAL A 14 59.22 6.37 3.80
N ALA A 15 58.97 7.01 2.64
CA ALA A 15 58.08 6.62 1.52
C ALA A 15 56.64 6.30 2.00
N ASN A 16 55.53 6.75 1.42
CA ASN A 16 55.26 7.40 0.14
C ASN A 16 53.80 7.93 0.14
N GLU A 17 53.50 8.87 -0.76
CA GLU A 17 52.21 9.08 -1.47
C GLU A 17 50.89 9.34 -0.69
N GLY A 18 50.33 10.53 -0.93
CA GLY A 18 48.93 10.86 -0.72
C GLY A 18 48.53 12.00 -1.67
N ALA A 19 47.98 11.62 -2.82
CA ALA A 19 47.60 12.47 -3.94
C ALA A 19 46.49 13.48 -3.59
N GLY A 20 46.69 14.74 -3.99
CA GLY A 20 45.62 15.72 -4.14
C GLY A 20 45.20 15.80 -5.60
N ILE A 21 44.10 15.13 -5.94
CA ILE A 21 43.45 15.16 -7.25
C ILE A 21 41.94 15.33 -7.03
N GLY A 22 41.37 16.35 -7.66
CA GLY A 22 39.99 16.44 -8.16
C GLY A 22 38.85 16.05 -7.22
N THR A 23 38.23 17.04 -6.56
CA THR A 23 36.85 16.92 -6.07
C THR A 23 35.85 17.18 -7.21
N GLU A 24 35.87 16.30 -8.21
CA GLU A 24 34.84 16.14 -9.24
C GLU A 24 34.60 14.63 -9.40
N ASP A 25 34.06 13.99 -8.37
CA ASP A 25 33.47 12.63 -8.46
C ASP A 25 32.59 12.37 -7.23
N ALA A 26 31.36 12.90 -7.29
CA ALA A 26 30.23 12.42 -6.51
C ALA A 26 28.92 12.71 -7.28
N GLY A 27 28.94 12.49 -8.60
CA GLY A 27 27.76 12.48 -9.45
C GLY A 27 27.05 11.13 -9.33
N THR A 28 25.76 11.20 -9.02
CA THR A 28 24.74 10.14 -9.16
C THR A 28 24.96 8.85 -8.35
N SER A 29 24.64 8.89 -7.05
CA SER A 29 23.92 7.75 -6.50
C SER A 29 22.61 7.66 -7.28
N HIS A 30 22.38 6.60 -8.06
CA HIS A 30 21.07 6.38 -8.68
C HIS A 30 19.99 6.51 -7.60
N ALA A 31 19.19 7.60 -7.67
CA ALA A 31 18.04 7.77 -6.82
C ALA A 31 17.12 6.55 -7.03
N SER A 32 16.56 6.02 -5.95
CA SER A 32 15.76 4.80 -6.08
C SER A 32 14.48 5.15 -6.83
N SER A 33 14.13 4.40 -7.89
CA SER A 33 12.83 4.56 -8.55
C SER A 33 11.68 4.18 -7.61
N TRP A 34 12.00 3.48 -6.51
CA TRP A 34 11.12 3.19 -5.39
C TRP A 34 11.02 4.33 -4.33
N GLU A 35 11.05 5.57 -4.78
CA GLU A 35 10.77 6.77 -3.97
C GLU A 35 9.34 7.27 -4.20
N ARG A 36 8.88 8.21 -3.37
CA ARG A 36 7.59 8.88 -3.56
C ARG A 36 7.77 9.99 -4.59
N TRP A 37 6.78 10.20 -5.46
CA TRP A 37 6.79 11.34 -6.38
C TRP A 37 6.47 12.68 -5.68
N THR A 38 6.10 12.67 -4.40
CA THR A 38 5.82 13.87 -3.59
C THR A 38 7.02 14.26 -2.71
N ASP A 39 7.30 15.56 -2.58
CA ASP A 39 8.42 16.12 -1.80
C ASP A 39 8.34 15.92 -0.26
N ASP A 40 7.24 15.35 0.27
CA ASP A 40 6.94 15.28 1.69
C ASP A 40 7.55 14.02 2.37
N ARG A 41 8.57 14.20 3.22
CA ARG A 41 9.38 13.12 3.84
C ARG A 41 8.99 12.73 5.28
N GLY A 42 7.92 13.30 5.84
CA GLY A 42 7.47 12.99 7.21
C GLY A 42 6.87 11.58 7.39
N PRO A 43 6.78 11.06 8.64
CA PRO A 43 6.20 9.74 8.93
C PRO A 43 4.69 9.68 8.65
N PHE A 44 3.98 10.82 8.80
CA PHE A 44 2.57 11.01 8.49
C PHE A 44 2.43 12.06 7.38
N TYR A 45 2.87 11.69 6.19
CA TYR A 45 2.74 12.47 4.94
C TYR A 45 1.26 12.43 4.45
N ARG A 46 0.97 12.94 3.25
CA ARG A 46 -0.39 13.16 2.70
C ARG A 46 -1.38 11.96 2.69
N SER A 47 -0.94 10.76 3.05
CA SER A 47 -1.78 9.58 3.36
C SER A 47 -2.71 9.76 4.58
N CYS A 48 -2.58 10.89 5.29
CA CYS A 48 -3.44 11.29 6.39
C CYS A 48 -3.92 12.72 6.21
N ALA A 49 -4.30 13.08 4.98
CA ALA A 49 -4.88 14.38 4.74
C ALA A 49 -6.15 14.55 5.58
N VAL A 50 -6.32 15.74 6.13
CA VAL A 50 -7.47 16.04 6.96
C VAL A 50 -8.27 17.12 6.27
N ILE A 51 -9.51 16.82 5.87
CA ILE A 51 -10.42 17.87 5.41
C ILE A 51 -10.84 18.65 6.66
N PRO A 52 -10.69 20.00 6.70
CA PRO A 52 -10.39 20.93 5.61
C PRO A 52 -8.95 21.50 5.59
N PHE A 53 -8.01 20.93 6.35
CA PHE A 53 -6.64 21.42 6.53
C PHE A 53 -5.76 21.25 5.29
N ASP A 54 -6.05 20.26 4.45
CA ASP A 54 -5.27 19.95 3.25
C ASP A 54 -6.01 20.29 1.95
N SER A 55 -5.27 20.76 0.93
CA SER A 55 -5.82 21.06 -0.39
C SER A 55 -6.41 19.81 -1.05
N PRO A 56 -7.56 19.89 -1.75
CA PRO A 56 -8.12 18.74 -2.45
C PRO A 56 -7.21 18.27 -3.60
N SER A 57 -6.33 19.12 -4.12
CA SER A 57 -5.31 18.73 -5.10
C SER A 57 -4.07 18.13 -4.43
N GLU A 58 -3.51 17.11 -5.08
CA GLU A 58 -2.19 16.54 -4.76
C GLU A 58 -1.05 17.34 -5.43
N SER A 59 -1.35 18.38 -6.20
CA SER A 59 -0.33 19.33 -6.67
C SER A 59 -0.05 20.34 -5.56
N GLY A 60 1.13 20.26 -4.94
CA GLY A 60 1.66 21.35 -4.13
C GLY A 60 2.03 22.52 -5.04
N GLY A 61 1.71 23.74 -4.64
CA GLY A 61 2.05 24.97 -5.37
C GLY A 61 3.54 25.30 -5.31
N GLY A 62 4.38 24.47 -5.91
CA GLY A 62 5.77 24.76 -6.24
C GLY A 62 6.02 24.45 -7.72
N GLU A 63 7.08 25.01 -8.30
CA GLU A 63 7.49 24.86 -9.71
C GLU A 63 7.65 23.39 -10.19
N SER A 64 7.54 22.40 -9.29
CA SER A 64 7.48 20.95 -9.55
C SER A 64 6.06 20.41 -9.84
N GLY A 65 5.12 21.25 -10.29
CA GLY A 65 3.77 20.86 -10.71
C GLY A 65 3.71 19.85 -11.88
N ASP A 66 4.85 19.54 -12.51
CA ASP A 66 4.99 18.72 -13.73
C ASP A 66 5.29 17.22 -13.48
N ARG A 67 5.41 16.75 -12.23
CA ARG A 67 5.86 15.36 -11.93
C ARG A 67 4.76 14.40 -11.45
N ARG A 68 3.48 14.68 -11.67
CA ARG A 68 2.43 13.70 -11.35
C ARG A 68 2.49 12.55 -12.36
N PRO A 69 2.55 11.28 -11.93
CA PRO A 69 2.46 10.14 -12.84
C PRO A 69 1.14 10.19 -13.64
N ALA A 70 1.20 9.90 -14.94
CA ALA A 70 0.00 9.80 -15.78
C ALA A 70 -0.85 8.56 -15.41
N ILE A 71 -0.21 7.57 -14.81
CA ILE A 71 -0.82 6.34 -14.33
C ILE A 71 -1.39 6.53 -12.93
N GLU A 72 -2.68 6.22 -12.76
CA GLU A 72 -3.34 6.18 -11.45
C GLU A 72 -3.92 4.79 -11.19
N PHE A 73 -3.28 4.00 -10.31
CA PHE A 73 -3.82 2.70 -9.91
C PHE A 73 -5.02 2.86 -8.99
N THR A 74 -5.01 3.90 -8.16
CA THR A 74 -6.16 4.34 -7.36
C THR A 74 -6.61 5.71 -7.82
N SER A 75 -7.89 5.85 -8.17
CA SER A 75 -8.44 7.08 -8.72
C SER A 75 -9.82 7.43 -8.14
N GLY A 76 -10.21 8.70 -8.25
CA GLY A 76 -11.51 9.19 -7.82
C GLY A 76 -11.77 9.02 -6.32
N LEU A 77 -12.93 8.45 -5.97
CA LEU A 77 -13.38 8.32 -4.59
C LEU A 77 -12.50 7.40 -3.75
N THR A 78 -11.90 6.36 -4.33
CA THR A 78 -11.03 5.44 -3.57
C THR A 78 -9.73 6.13 -3.16
N ARG A 79 -9.08 6.85 -4.10
CA ARG A 79 -7.90 7.68 -3.80
C ARG A 79 -8.21 8.77 -2.78
N LEU A 80 -9.35 9.45 -2.93
CA LEU A 80 -9.79 10.48 -1.98
C LEU A 80 -10.02 9.91 -0.57
N SER A 81 -10.63 8.71 -0.50
CA SER A 81 -10.92 8.01 0.76
C SER A 81 -9.64 7.55 1.45
N LEU A 82 -8.70 6.98 0.70
CA LEU A 82 -7.38 6.59 1.22
C LEU A 82 -6.58 7.79 1.71
N ARG A 83 -6.60 8.89 0.95
CA ARG A 83 -5.91 10.12 1.31
C ARG A 83 -6.44 10.71 2.61
N ASN A 84 -7.76 10.65 2.82
CA ASN A 84 -8.44 11.21 3.99
C ASN A 84 -8.90 10.14 4.98
N LEU A 85 -8.22 8.98 5.00
CA LEU A 85 -8.67 7.81 5.72
C LEU A 85 -8.88 8.04 7.22
N PRO A 86 -8.03 8.78 7.96
CA PRO A 86 -8.30 9.08 9.36
C PRO A 86 -9.61 9.85 9.57
N THR A 87 -9.89 10.81 8.69
CA THR A 87 -11.13 11.61 8.73
C THR A 87 -12.34 10.73 8.42
N LEU A 88 -12.24 9.89 7.39
CA LEU A 88 -13.28 8.93 7.03
C LEU A 88 -13.58 7.98 8.21
N MET A 89 -12.54 7.44 8.86
CA MET A 89 -12.70 6.55 10.00
C MET A 89 -13.35 7.26 11.20
N VAL A 90 -13.03 8.53 11.47
CA VAL A 90 -13.73 9.31 12.51
C VAL A 90 -15.22 9.41 12.21
N VAL A 91 -15.59 9.72 10.96
CA VAL A 91 -16.99 9.82 10.54
C VAL A 91 -17.69 8.46 10.67
N VAL A 92 -17.07 7.39 10.19
CA VAL A 92 -17.57 6.02 10.30
C VAL A 92 -17.78 5.63 11.76
N LEU A 93 -16.80 5.89 12.63
CA LEU A 93 -16.87 5.60 14.06
C LEU A 93 -17.95 6.40 14.75
N ALA A 94 -18.06 7.70 14.46
CA ALA A 94 -19.09 8.55 15.04
C ALA A 94 -20.49 8.05 14.68
N LEU A 95 -20.71 7.69 13.41
CA LEU A 95 -22.00 7.14 12.95
C LEU A 95 -22.28 5.78 13.59
N TYR A 96 -21.30 4.88 13.57
CA TYR A 96 -21.43 3.54 14.14
C TYR A 96 -21.71 3.60 15.65
N ALA A 97 -20.89 4.32 16.41
CA ALA A 97 -21.05 4.42 17.85
C ALA A 97 -22.37 5.08 18.25
N SER A 98 -22.80 6.12 17.52
CA SER A 98 -24.08 6.79 17.78
C SER A 98 -25.26 5.85 17.54
N ALA A 99 -25.27 5.13 16.41
CA ALA A 99 -26.33 4.19 16.07
C ALA A 99 -26.38 3.01 17.05
N SER A 100 -25.22 2.46 17.43
CA SER A 100 -25.11 1.39 18.43
C SER A 100 -25.58 1.82 19.81
N LEU A 101 -25.20 3.02 20.26
CA LEU A 101 -25.65 3.59 21.54
C LEU A 101 -27.18 3.76 21.57
N LEU A 102 -27.76 4.29 20.49
CA LEU A 102 -29.22 4.45 20.35
C LEU A 102 -29.93 3.09 20.34
N SER A 103 -29.35 2.07 19.71
CA SER A 103 -29.89 0.71 19.74
C SER A 103 -29.92 0.15 21.17
N ASP A 104 -28.86 0.34 21.95
CA ASP A 104 -28.80 -0.18 23.31
C ASP A 104 -29.69 0.57 24.30
N VAL A 105 -29.85 1.88 24.13
CA VAL A 105 -30.80 2.69 24.90
C VAL A 105 -32.23 2.26 24.61
N THR A 106 -32.60 2.11 23.33
CA THR A 106 -33.96 1.72 22.95
C THR A 106 -34.29 0.27 23.33
N ALA A 107 -33.28 -0.61 23.36
CA ALA A 107 -33.39 -1.96 23.88
C ALA A 107 -33.43 -2.04 25.41
N GLY A 108 -33.30 -0.91 26.13
CA GLY A 108 -33.29 -0.87 27.59
C GLY A 108 -32.04 -1.47 28.23
N ARG A 109 -30.97 -1.71 27.46
CA ARG A 109 -29.68 -2.22 27.96
C ARG A 109 -28.86 -1.12 28.64
N LEU A 110 -29.10 0.12 28.27
CA LEU A 110 -28.51 1.32 28.86
C LEU A 110 -29.61 2.25 29.35
N SER A 111 -29.70 2.43 30.66
CA SER A 111 -30.60 3.41 31.29
C SER A 111 -29.92 4.78 31.32
N LEU A 112 -29.96 5.49 30.19
CA LEU A 112 -29.67 6.91 30.19
C LEU A 112 -30.90 7.67 30.72
N PRO A 113 -30.73 8.66 31.61
CA PRO A 113 -31.82 9.53 32.04
C PRO A 113 -32.18 10.48 30.88
N LEU A 114 -32.79 9.93 29.84
CA LEU A 114 -33.31 10.70 28.73
C LEU A 114 -34.66 11.30 29.16
N PRO A 115 -34.87 12.61 28.95
CA PRO A 115 -36.12 13.24 29.29
C PRO A 115 -37.25 12.66 28.41
N GLU A 116 -38.46 12.55 28.95
CA GLU A 116 -39.58 11.93 28.26
C GLU A 116 -39.83 12.56 26.87
N PRO A 117 -40.08 11.76 25.83
CA PRO A 117 -40.31 12.29 24.48
C PRO A 117 -41.61 13.10 24.45
N GLY A 118 -41.48 14.40 24.20
CA GLY A 118 -42.57 15.38 24.13
C GLY A 118 -42.17 16.58 23.26
N LEU A 119 -43.11 17.44 22.91
CA LEU A 119 -42.85 18.60 22.04
C LEU A 119 -41.80 19.56 22.63
N ALA A 120 -41.81 19.71 23.96
CA ALA A 120 -40.82 20.53 24.67
C ALA A 120 -39.41 19.93 24.61
N THR A 121 -39.27 18.61 24.75
CA THR A 121 -37.98 17.93 24.67
C THR A 121 -37.46 17.86 23.23
N ALA A 122 -38.36 17.73 22.24
CA ALA A 122 -38.01 17.87 20.82
C ALA A 122 -37.50 19.29 20.48
N GLY A 123 -38.16 20.33 20.98
CA GLY A 123 -37.70 21.72 20.82
C GLY A 123 -36.35 21.99 21.49
N LEU A 124 -36.14 21.47 22.70
CA LEU A 124 -34.88 21.58 23.42
C LEU A 124 -33.74 20.82 22.72
N LEU A 125 -34.03 19.66 22.13
CA LEU A 125 -33.08 18.88 21.32
C LEU A 125 -32.71 19.61 20.03
N LEU A 126 -33.67 20.21 19.33
CA LEU A 126 -33.39 21.00 18.13
C LEU A 126 -32.56 22.25 18.45
N ALA A 127 -32.91 22.98 19.52
CA ALA A 127 -32.13 24.14 19.96
C ALA A 127 -30.73 23.72 20.45
N GLY A 128 -30.64 22.64 21.22
CA GLY A 128 -29.38 22.08 21.72
C GLY A 128 -28.47 21.58 20.58
N THR A 129 -29.02 20.92 19.57
CA THR A 129 -28.26 20.48 18.39
C THR A 129 -27.83 21.67 17.53
N ALA A 130 -28.65 22.71 17.38
CA ALA A 130 -28.26 23.93 16.68
C ALA A 130 -27.11 24.67 17.41
N VAL A 131 -27.25 24.89 18.73
CA VAL A 131 -26.21 25.56 19.54
C VAL A 131 -24.94 24.72 19.61
N GLY A 132 -25.06 23.41 19.83
CA GLY A 132 -23.94 22.48 19.84
C GLY A 132 -23.24 22.42 18.48
N GLY A 133 -23.99 22.45 17.38
CA GLY A 133 -23.46 22.51 16.02
C GLY A 133 -22.68 23.79 15.75
N VAL A 134 -23.22 24.95 16.16
CA VAL A 134 -22.52 26.24 16.04
C VAL A 134 -21.25 26.27 16.89
N TRP A 135 -21.30 25.76 18.12
CA TRP A 135 -20.13 25.68 18.99
C TRP A 135 -19.05 24.74 18.42
N MET A 136 -19.44 23.54 17.98
CA MET A 136 -18.54 22.60 17.32
C MET A 136 -17.91 23.22 16.06
N TYR A 137 -18.70 23.91 15.24
CA TYR A 137 -18.20 24.62 14.07
C TYR A 137 -17.16 25.69 14.45
N ALA A 138 -17.41 26.47 15.51
CA ALA A 138 -16.47 27.47 15.99
C ALA A 138 -15.16 26.83 16.49
N VAL A 139 -15.25 25.76 17.30
CA VAL A 139 -14.07 25.01 17.78
C VAL A 139 -13.27 24.44 16.60
N VAL A 140 -13.95 23.78 15.65
CA VAL A 140 -13.31 23.25 14.44
C VAL A 140 -12.63 24.36 13.66
N ARG A 141 -13.28 25.52 13.46
CA ARG A 141 -12.67 26.64 12.74
C ARG A 141 -11.46 27.23 13.45
N ILE A 142 -11.50 27.36 14.78
CA ILE A 142 -10.38 27.85 15.59
C ILE A 142 -9.19 26.88 15.48
N VAL A 143 -9.45 25.58 15.65
CA VAL A 143 -8.44 24.52 15.52
C VAL A 143 -7.87 24.49 14.10
N VAL A 144 -8.71 24.59 13.06
CA VAL A 144 -8.31 24.70 11.65
C VAL A 144 -7.40 25.89 11.40
N SER A 145 -7.78 27.07 11.89
CA SER A 145 -6.98 28.27 11.72
C SER A 145 -5.65 28.23 12.47
N SER A 146 -5.58 27.52 13.59
CA SER A 146 -4.38 27.45 14.44
C SER A 146 -3.38 26.37 14.01
N LEU A 147 -3.87 25.29 13.37
CA LEU A 147 -3.05 24.14 12.96
C LEU A 147 -2.74 24.12 11.46
N GLY A 148 -3.31 25.03 10.65
CA GLY A 148 -3.15 25.06 9.20
C GLY A 148 -1.70 25.14 8.71
N ASP A 149 -0.81 25.78 9.49
CA ASP A 149 0.61 25.93 9.14
C ASP A 149 1.51 24.81 9.68
N ALA A 150 1.02 23.96 10.59
CA ALA A 150 1.83 22.93 11.23
C ALA A 150 1.45 21.54 10.67
N SER A 151 2.41 20.83 10.04
CA SER A 151 2.25 19.44 9.58
C SER A 151 1.86 18.43 10.68
N VAL A 152 1.88 18.87 11.94
CA VAL A 152 1.52 18.13 13.15
C VAL A 152 0.04 17.69 13.16
N HIS A 153 -0.87 18.42 12.51
CA HIS A 153 -2.31 18.08 12.52
C HIS A 153 -2.58 16.68 11.96
N ARG A 154 -1.84 16.24 10.93
CA ARG A 154 -2.00 14.92 10.32
C ARG A 154 -1.68 13.80 11.31
N SER A 155 -0.57 13.94 12.06
CA SER A 155 -0.19 13.00 13.12
C SER A 155 -1.22 12.99 14.25
N VAL A 156 -1.64 14.18 14.71
CA VAL A 156 -2.64 14.29 15.79
C VAL A 156 -3.94 13.59 15.41
N VAL A 157 -4.46 13.81 14.21
CA VAL A 157 -5.70 13.16 13.76
C VAL A 157 -5.50 11.65 13.58
N PHE A 158 -4.37 11.21 13.00
CA PHE A 158 -4.09 9.79 12.87
C PHE A 158 -4.06 9.09 14.24
N TYR A 159 -3.35 9.64 15.22
CA TYR A 159 -3.26 9.06 16.57
C TYR A 159 -4.57 9.21 17.37
N ALA A 160 -5.28 10.33 17.22
CA ALA A 160 -6.58 10.52 17.86
C ALA A 160 -7.61 9.47 17.38
N THR A 161 -7.49 9.00 16.15
CA THR A 161 -8.32 7.90 15.62
C THR A 161 -7.75 6.52 15.96
N GLY A 162 -6.44 6.33 15.81
CA GLY A 162 -5.77 5.05 15.96
C GLY A 162 -5.65 4.58 17.41
N ALA A 163 -5.36 5.47 18.36
CA ALA A 163 -5.16 5.09 19.76
C ALA A 163 -6.44 4.56 20.43
N PRO A 164 -7.62 5.21 20.29
CA PRO A 164 -8.87 4.64 20.82
C PRO A 164 -9.21 3.29 20.19
N LEU A 165 -8.99 3.13 18.89
CA LEU A 165 -9.19 1.87 18.18
C LEU A 165 -8.25 0.76 18.69
N ALA A 166 -6.98 1.09 18.93
CA ALA A 166 -5.99 0.17 19.51
C ALA A 166 -6.36 -0.25 20.93
N VAL A 167 -6.76 0.71 21.79
CA VAL A 167 -7.22 0.43 23.16
C VAL A 167 -8.48 -0.44 23.14
N ALA A 168 -9.46 -0.11 22.28
CA ALA A 168 -10.67 -0.89 22.12
C ALA A 168 -10.38 -2.31 21.62
N THR A 169 -9.41 -2.47 20.71
CA THR A 169 -8.93 -3.78 20.21
C THR A 169 -8.23 -4.59 21.31
N ALA A 170 -7.37 -3.96 22.10
CA ALA A 170 -6.68 -4.63 23.21
C ALA A 170 -7.68 -5.06 24.30
N TYR A 171 -8.62 -4.19 24.65
CA TYR A 171 -9.71 -4.51 25.56
C TYR A 171 -10.57 -5.67 25.02
N ALA A 172 -10.84 -5.66 23.71
CA ALA A 172 -11.53 -6.72 23.02
C ALA A 172 -10.85 -8.09 23.15
N VAL A 173 -9.53 -8.13 22.90
CA VAL A 173 -8.72 -9.34 23.06
C VAL A 173 -8.72 -9.82 24.50
N TYR A 174 -8.61 -8.90 25.46
CA TYR A 174 -8.68 -9.22 26.89
C TYR A 174 -10.03 -9.84 27.27
N VAL A 175 -11.14 -9.24 26.86
CA VAL A 175 -12.51 -9.73 27.13
C VAL A 175 -12.74 -11.12 26.51
N ALA A 176 -12.24 -11.34 25.30
CA ALA A 176 -12.31 -12.63 24.62
C ALA A 176 -11.47 -13.70 25.34
N TRP A 177 -10.25 -13.34 25.79
CA TRP A 177 -9.40 -14.21 26.59
C TRP A 177 -10.09 -14.61 27.90
N THR A 178 -10.79 -13.67 28.56
CA THR A 178 -11.46 -13.92 29.84
C THR A 178 -12.81 -14.64 29.72
N GLY A 179 -13.23 -15.04 28.52
CA GLY A 179 -14.42 -15.89 28.30
C GLY A 179 -15.77 -15.16 28.27
N SER A 180 -15.77 -13.83 28.15
CA SER A 180 -16.97 -12.99 28.00
C SER A 180 -17.25 -12.69 26.52
N ALA A 181 -18.53 -12.63 26.13
CA ALA A 181 -19.03 -12.74 24.75
C ALA A 181 -18.26 -11.93 23.66
N PRO A 182 -18.04 -12.49 22.44
CA PRO A 182 -17.02 -12.03 21.48
C PRO A 182 -17.50 -11.06 20.37
N ALA A 183 -18.71 -10.49 20.45
CA ALA A 183 -19.35 -9.88 19.26
C ALA A 183 -18.99 -8.40 18.99
N LEU A 184 -18.93 -7.54 20.01
CA LEU A 184 -18.61 -6.10 19.83
C LEU A 184 -17.11 -5.83 19.58
N THR A 185 -16.28 -6.85 19.77
CA THR A 185 -14.82 -6.78 19.88
C THR A 185 -14.08 -6.93 18.53
N VAL A 186 -14.75 -7.50 17.52
CA VAL A 186 -14.18 -7.73 16.17
C VAL A 186 -14.20 -6.45 15.31
N GLN A 187 -15.09 -5.51 15.61
CA GLN A 187 -15.32 -4.32 14.77
C GLN A 187 -14.29 -3.21 15.00
N ALA A 188 -13.85 -2.99 16.25
CA ALA A 188 -12.75 -2.07 16.55
C ALA A 188 -11.43 -2.52 15.92
N ALA A 189 -11.14 -3.83 15.98
CA ALA A 189 -9.97 -4.43 15.34
C ALA A 189 -10.01 -4.24 13.81
N TYR A 190 -11.20 -4.33 13.21
CA TYR A 190 -11.38 -4.15 11.78
C TYR A 190 -11.16 -2.69 11.35
N PHE A 191 -11.75 -1.73 12.06
CA PHE A 191 -11.51 -0.32 11.76
C PHE A 191 -10.05 0.09 11.98
N LEU A 192 -9.39 -0.46 13.02
CA LEU A 192 -7.95 -0.27 13.22
C LEU A 192 -7.14 -0.83 12.05
N MET A 193 -7.47 -2.05 11.63
CA MET A 193 -6.82 -2.70 10.49
C MET A 193 -7.01 -1.86 9.23
N VAL A 194 -8.22 -1.40 8.93
CA VAL A 194 -8.49 -0.55 7.76
C VAL A 194 -7.68 0.74 7.82
N LEU A 195 -7.61 1.41 8.97
CA LEU A 195 -6.82 2.63 9.16
C LEU A 195 -5.33 2.41 8.86
N VAL A 196 -4.74 1.36 9.43
CA VAL A 196 -3.31 1.04 9.27
C VAL A 196 -3.01 0.53 7.85
N ALA A 197 -3.82 -0.42 7.36
CA ALA A 197 -3.67 -1.01 6.05
C ALA A 197 -3.89 0.01 4.93
N GLY A 198 -4.89 0.87 5.05
CA GLY A 198 -5.16 1.92 4.06
C GLY A 198 -4.03 2.93 3.96
N HIS A 199 -3.37 3.28 5.07
CA HIS A 199 -2.15 4.09 5.04
C HIS A 199 -1.01 3.39 4.28
N LEU A 200 -0.75 2.11 4.58
CA LEU A 200 0.28 1.31 3.91
C LEU A 200 0.00 1.13 2.41
N LEU A 201 -1.28 0.94 2.06
CA LEU A 201 -1.77 0.81 0.68
C LEU A 201 -1.63 2.12 -0.08
N TYR A 202 -2.00 3.27 0.50
CA TYR A 202 -1.83 4.55 -0.18
C TYR A 202 -0.35 4.87 -0.42
N ASP A 203 0.53 4.64 0.56
CA ASP A 203 1.98 4.80 0.37
C ASP A 203 2.51 3.92 -0.76
N GLY A 204 2.16 2.63 -0.70
CA GLY A 204 2.74 1.62 -1.56
C GLY A 204 2.16 1.71 -2.96
N LEU A 205 0.84 1.56 -3.05
CA LEU A 205 0.10 1.40 -4.30
C LEU A 205 -0.09 2.72 -5.05
N ALA A 206 -0.38 3.82 -4.35
CA ALA A 206 -0.59 5.11 -5.00
C ALA A 206 0.73 5.87 -5.16
N LEU A 207 1.49 6.12 -4.09
CA LEU A 207 2.64 7.03 -4.21
C LEU A 207 3.89 6.37 -4.79
N ARG A 208 4.31 5.22 -4.26
CA ARG A 208 5.58 4.59 -4.67
C ARG A 208 5.44 3.81 -5.97
N THR A 209 4.36 3.07 -6.14
CA THR A 209 4.16 2.27 -7.35
C THR A 209 3.91 3.14 -8.58
N GLU A 210 3.08 4.19 -8.50
CA GLU A 210 2.89 5.10 -9.63
C GLU A 210 4.22 5.77 -10.03
N ASN A 211 5.04 6.14 -9.03
CA ASN A 211 6.39 6.66 -9.27
C ASN A 211 7.33 5.62 -9.89
N LEU A 212 7.32 4.38 -9.40
CA LEU A 212 8.12 3.29 -9.94
C LEU A 212 7.85 3.10 -11.43
N PHE A 213 6.58 3.06 -11.84
CA PHE A 213 6.21 2.91 -13.25
C PHE A 213 6.60 4.14 -14.09
N MET A 214 6.55 5.35 -13.54
CA MET A 214 7.02 6.54 -14.24
C MET A 214 8.55 6.54 -14.43
N GLU A 215 9.31 6.27 -13.37
CA GLU A 215 10.78 6.28 -13.36
C GLU A 215 11.39 5.06 -14.06
N LEU A 216 10.62 3.99 -14.28
CA LEU A 216 11.05 2.81 -15.01
C LEU A 216 11.54 3.15 -16.42
N ALA A 217 10.97 4.17 -17.07
CA ALA A 217 11.42 4.64 -18.39
C ALA A 217 12.85 5.22 -18.35
N ALA A 218 13.17 5.93 -17.26
CA ALA A 218 14.50 6.51 -17.05
C ALA A 218 15.51 5.47 -16.52
N SER A 219 15.02 4.37 -15.95
CA SER A 219 15.86 3.27 -15.53
C SER A 219 16.27 2.46 -16.76
N GLU A 220 17.58 2.38 -17.02
CA GLU A 220 18.10 1.77 -18.24
C GLU A 220 17.81 0.23 -18.37
N ILE A 221 17.08 -0.34 -17.41
CA ILE A 221 16.68 -1.75 -17.29
C ILE A 221 15.49 -2.12 -18.19
N VAL A 222 15.07 -1.21 -19.07
CA VAL A 222 13.90 -1.35 -19.92
C VAL A 222 14.25 -0.94 -21.36
N ASP A 223 13.65 -1.63 -22.34
CA ASP A 223 13.61 -1.15 -23.72
C ASP A 223 12.70 0.09 -23.80
N GLU A 224 13.27 1.24 -24.13
CA GLU A 224 12.59 2.53 -24.06
C GLU A 224 11.35 2.62 -24.96
N GLN A 225 11.43 2.08 -26.19
CA GLN A 225 10.32 2.14 -27.15
C GLN A 225 9.19 1.20 -26.74
N ALA A 226 9.53 -0.06 -26.42
CA ALA A 226 8.53 -1.04 -26.00
C ALA A 226 7.88 -0.66 -24.66
N TYR A 227 8.61 0.06 -23.80
CA TYR A 227 8.07 0.57 -22.54
C TYR A 227 7.16 1.77 -22.72
N ALA A 228 7.50 2.70 -23.62
CA ALA A 228 6.63 3.84 -23.92
C ALA A 228 5.25 3.36 -24.40
N GLU A 229 5.21 2.40 -25.33
CA GLU A 229 3.97 1.78 -25.81
C GLU A 229 3.19 1.10 -24.65
N PHE A 230 3.87 0.32 -23.82
CA PHE A 230 3.23 -0.30 -22.65
C PHE A 230 2.71 0.73 -21.65
N TYR A 231 3.45 1.80 -21.39
CA TYR A 231 3.08 2.85 -20.45
C TYR A 231 1.87 3.65 -20.95
N GLU A 232 1.80 3.92 -22.26
CA GLU A 232 0.64 4.54 -22.90
C GLU A 232 -0.60 3.65 -22.78
N GLU A 233 -0.51 2.37 -23.19
CA GLU A 233 -1.61 1.40 -23.03
C GLU A 233 -2.06 1.27 -21.58
N LEU A 234 -1.11 1.27 -20.65
CA LEU A 234 -1.38 1.21 -19.22
C LEU A 234 -2.12 2.47 -18.77
N SER A 235 -1.66 3.65 -19.16
CA SER A 235 -2.32 4.92 -18.82
C SER A 235 -3.76 4.99 -19.36
N GLU A 236 -4.00 4.54 -20.59
CA GLU A 236 -5.33 4.49 -21.19
C GLU A 236 -6.25 3.51 -20.46
N SER A 237 -5.75 2.31 -20.14
CA SER A 237 -6.52 1.28 -19.44
C SER A 237 -6.88 1.65 -18.00
N LEU A 238 -6.02 2.43 -17.33
CA LEU A 238 -6.22 2.89 -15.96
C LEU A 238 -7.08 4.18 -15.92
N GLY A 239 -6.98 5.03 -16.94
CA GLY A 239 -7.70 6.30 -17.06
C GLY A 239 -9.19 6.17 -17.35
N GLY A 240 -9.67 4.98 -17.72
CA GLY A 240 -11.08 4.70 -18.00
C GLY A 240 -11.99 4.99 -16.80
N LYS A 241 -12.83 6.02 -16.92
CA LYS A 241 -13.97 6.28 -16.01
C LYS A 241 -15.23 5.64 -16.57
N ILE A 242 -16.10 5.18 -15.68
CA ILE A 242 -17.42 4.67 -16.06
C ILE A 242 -18.42 5.80 -15.88
N ASP A 243 -18.98 6.28 -16.99
CA ASP A 243 -19.99 7.32 -16.96
C ASP A 243 -21.37 6.70 -16.74
N VAL A 244 -21.96 7.00 -15.57
CA VAL A 244 -23.32 6.59 -15.21
C VAL A 244 -24.19 7.84 -15.19
N GLY A 245 -24.76 8.18 -16.35
CA GLY A 245 -25.52 9.41 -16.53
C GLY A 245 -24.64 10.65 -16.34
N PRO A 246 -24.99 11.62 -15.46
CA PRO A 246 -24.18 12.81 -15.23
C PRO A 246 -22.99 12.59 -14.29
N VAL A 247 -22.83 11.38 -13.72
CA VAL A 247 -21.80 11.08 -12.72
C VAL A 247 -20.75 10.15 -13.33
N SER A 248 -19.50 10.63 -13.41
CA SER A 248 -18.34 9.79 -13.76
C SER A 248 -17.81 9.10 -12.50
N VAL A 249 -17.79 7.78 -12.48
CA VAL A 249 -17.38 6.96 -11.33
C VAL A 249 -16.08 6.22 -11.64
N SER A 250 -15.20 6.06 -10.65
CA SER A 250 -14.00 5.25 -10.83
C SER A 250 -14.36 3.77 -10.99
N ARG A 251 -13.62 3.07 -11.85
CA ARG A 251 -13.82 1.64 -12.12
C ARG A 251 -13.85 0.77 -10.86
N SER A 252 -13.01 1.08 -9.87
CA SER A 252 -12.90 0.29 -8.65
C SER A 252 -14.08 0.51 -7.72
N PHE A 253 -14.58 1.74 -7.65
CA PHE A 253 -15.81 2.03 -6.93
C PHE A 253 -17.01 1.36 -7.62
N ALA A 254 -17.10 1.40 -8.95
CA ALA A 254 -18.16 0.73 -9.70
C ALA A 254 -18.12 -0.80 -9.50
N PHE A 255 -16.94 -1.42 -9.64
CA PHE A 255 -16.75 -2.84 -9.37
C PHE A 255 -17.15 -3.20 -7.93
N ALA A 256 -16.65 -2.45 -6.95
CA ALA A 256 -16.97 -2.69 -5.55
C ALA A 256 -18.46 -2.53 -5.30
N THR A 257 -19.10 -1.52 -5.87
CA THR A 257 -20.56 -1.35 -5.72
C THR A 257 -21.30 -2.56 -6.28
N VAL A 258 -20.97 -3.05 -7.48
CA VAL A 258 -21.66 -4.21 -8.07
C VAL A 258 -21.41 -5.49 -7.27
N VAL A 259 -20.15 -5.74 -6.89
CA VAL A 259 -19.73 -7.00 -6.24
C VAL A 259 -20.07 -7.03 -4.76
N ALA A 260 -19.99 -5.91 -4.06
CA ALA A 260 -20.24 -5.82 -2.63
C ALA A 260 -21.72 -5.64 -2.30
N LEU A 261 -22.48 -4.86 -3.08
CA LEU A 261 -23.86 -4.49 -2.75
C LEU A 261 -24.79 -5.71 -2.67
N VAL A 262 -24.60 -6.71 -3.54
CA VAL A 262 -25.43 -7.93 -3.54
C VAL A 262 -25.22 -8.77 -2.27
N PRO A 263 -24.01 -9.27 -1.96
CA PRO A 263 -23.78 -10.05 -0.75
C PRO A 263 -24.00 -9.23 0.53
N MET A 264 -23.66 -7.94 0.55
CA MET A 264 -23.82 -7.11 1.75
C MET A 264 -25.26 -6.63 1.94
N GLY A 265 -26.05 -6.56 0.88
CA GLY A 265 -27.48 -6.24 0.93
C GLY A 265 -28.34 -7.42 1.34
N LEU A 266 -27.86 -8.66 1.17
CA LEU A 266 -28.61 -9.87 1.56
C LEU A 266 -29.00 -9.87 3.04
N PRO A 267 -28.09 -9.63 4.01
CA PRO A 267 -28.45 -9.52 5.42
C PRO A 267 -29.55 -8.49 5.71
N LEU A 268 -29.54 -7.34 5.04
CA LEU A 268 -30.58 -6.30 5.20
C LEU A 268 -31.98 -6.76 4.81
N ILE A 269 -32.06 -7.73 3.90
CA ILE A 269 -33.32 -8.28 3.38
C ILE A 269 -33.73 -9.53 4.16
N THR A 270 -32.77 -10.37 4.57
CA THR A 270 -33.03 -11.69 5.15
C THR A 270 -33.18 -11.67 6.67
N LEU A 271 -32.57 -10.70 7.36
CA LEU A 271 -32.63 -10.60 8.82
C LEU A 271 -33.66 -9.56 9.26
N SER A 272 -34.20 -9.74 10.46
CA SER A 272 -35.09 -8.73 11.07
C SER A 272 -34.25 -7.65 11.76
N TRP A 273 -34.25 -6.45 11.19
CA TRP A 273 -33.51 -5.32 11.72
C TRP A 273 -34.43 -4.35 12.47
N ASN A 274 -33.98 -3.87 13.63
CA ASN A 274 -34.46 -2.59 14.12
C ASN A 274 -33.76 -1.46 13.34
N LEU A 275 -34.36 -0.27 13.29
CA LEU A 275 -33.82 0.87 12.53
C LEU A 275 -32.38 1.21 12.93
N TRP A 276 -32.06 1.13 14.23
CA TRP A 276 -30.75 1.50 14.76
C TRP A 276 -29.64 0.51 14.40
N ASN A 277 -29.94 -0.79 14.38
CA ASN A 277 -29.00 -1.82 13.91
C ASN A 277 -28.76 -1.70 12.41
N ALA A 278 -29.81 -1.39 11.62
CA ALA A 278 -29.64 -1.14 10.19
C ALA A 278 -28.77 0.10 9.93
N LEU A 279 -28.95 1.16 10.71
CA LEU A 279 -28.12 2.36 10.66
C LEU A 279 -26.67 2.10 11.12
N ALA A 280 -26.46 1.24 12.12
CA ALA A 280 -25.12 0.84 12.56
C ALA A 280 -24.39 -0.02 11.52
N TYR A 281 -25.12 -0.76 10.69
CA TYR A 281 -24.55 -1.56 9.60
C TYR A 281 -24.10 -0.72 8.39
N VAL A 282 -24.68 0.47 8.17
CA VAL A 282 -24.31 1.33 7.03
C VAL A 282 -22.84 1.76 7.03
N PRO A 283 -22.26 2.28 8.14
CA PRO A 283 -20.84 2.60 8.20
C PRO A 283 -19.93 1.41 7.91
N GLU A 284 -20.31 0.20 8.36
CA GLU A 284 -19.59 -1.03 8.07
C GLU A 284 -19.63 -1.36 6.58
N LEU A 285 -20.79 -1.20 5.94
CA LEU A 285 -20.95 -1.40 4.50
C LEU A 285 -20.08 -0.41 3.71
N VAL A 286 -20.02 0.86 4.11
CA VAL A 286 -19.16 1.87 3.47
C VAL A 286 -17.68 1.45 3.53
N VAL A 287 -17.21 1.03 4.71
CA VAL A 287 -15.83 0.56 4.88
C VAL A 287 -15.57 -0.69 4.03
N THR A 288 -16.53 -1.61 3.98
CA THR A 288 -16.33 -2.87 3.26
C THR A 288 -16.36 -2.67 1.75
N VAL A 289 -17.20 -1.77 1.23
CA VAL A 289 -17.15 -1.32 -0.17
C VAL A 289 -15.77 -0.72 -0.49
N LEU A 290 -15.22 0.12 0.40
CA LEU A 290 -13.86 0.64 0.23
C LEU A 290 -12.82 -0.50 0.18
N VAL A 291 -12.88 -1.47 1.09
CA VAL A 291 -11.97 -2.63 1.10
C VAL A 291 -12.06 -3.43 -0.20
N VAL A 292 -13.26 -3.69 -0.72
CA VAL A 292 -13.46 -4.40 -1.99
C VAL A 292 -12.89 -3.59 -3.16
N ALA A 293 -13.08 -2.27 -3.16
CA ALA A 293 -12.52 -1.40 -4.19
C ALA A 293 -10.99 -1.42 -4.18
N LEU A 294 -10.38 -1.42 -2.99
CA LEU A 294 -8.93 -1.52 -2.80
C LEU A 294 -8.40 -2.89 -3.21
N ALA A 295 -9.13 -3.97 -2.93
CA ALA A 295 -8.77 -5.31 -3.39
C ALA A 295 -8.77 -5.39 -4.92
N TYR A 296 -9.73 -4.73 -5.58
CA TYR A 296 -9.74 -4.61 -7.04
C TYR A 296 -8.55 -3.79 -7.56
N ASP A 297 -8.26 -2.64 -6.97
CA ASP A 297 -7.11 -1.80 -7.39
C ASP A 297 -5.78 -2.57 -7.21
N ALA A 298 -5.64 -3.33 -6.12
CA ALA A 298 -4.51 -4.22 -5.89
C ALA A 298 -4.44 -5.38 -6.90
N PHE A 299 -5.59 -5.96 -7.28
CA PHE A 299 -5.65 -6.99 -8.31
C PHE A 299 -5.22 -6.46 -9.68
N VAL A 300 -5.73 -5.29 -10.07
CA VAL A 300 -5.34 -4.65 -11.35
C VAL A 300 -3.85 -4.35 -11.35
N LEU A 301 -3.32 -3.82 -10.25
CA LEU A 301 -1.89 -3.60 -10.12
C LEU A 301 -1.09 -4.89 -10.31
N VAL A 302 -1.47 -5.97 -9.62
CA VAL A 302 -0.83 -7.28 -9.74
C VAL A 302 -0.89 -7.81 -11.17
N TYR A 303 -2.03 -7.65 -11.83
CA TYR A 303 -2.22 -8.05 -13.22
C TYR A 303 -1.30 -7.26 -14.16
N MET A 304 -1.27 -5.93 -14.06
CA MET A 304 -0.44 -5.07 -14.91
C MET A 304 1.06 -5.29 -14.68
N PHE A 305 1.46 -5.53 -13.43
CA PHE A 305 2.82 -5.94 -13.11
C PHE A 305 3.17 -7.30 -13.74
N THR A 306 2.23 -8.25 -13.72
CA THR A 306 2.42 -9.55 -14.37
C THR A 306 2.55 -9.43 -15.88
N GLU A 307 1.85 -8.47 -16.49
CA GLU A 307 1.93 -8.18 -17.91
C GLU A 307 3.26 -7.51 -18.29
N LEU A 308 3.75 -6.56 -17.48
CA LEU A 308 5.11 -6.02 -17.59
C LEU A 308 6.16 -7.16 -17.52
N LEU A 309 5.97 -8.11 -16.60
CA LEU A 309 6.82 -9.29 -16.50
C LEU A 309 6.63 -10.29 -17.65
N ARG A 310 5.54 -10.21 -18.43
CA ARG A 310 5.29 -11.12 -19.54
C ARG A 310 5.91 -10.62 -20.85
N ARG A 311 5.84 -9.32 -21.10
CA ARG A 311 6.36 -8.71 -22.33
C ARG A 311 7.89 -8.66 -22.33
N ASP A 312 8.53 -8.72 -23.49
CA ASP A 312 10.00 -8.65 -23.62
C ASP A 312 10.52 -7.21 -23.50
N ILE A 313 10.04 -6.47 -22.49
CA ILE A 313 10.37 -5.05 -22.27
C ILE A 313 11.52 -4.89 -21.26
N LEU A 314 11.66 -5.82 -20.32
CA LEU A 314 12.68 -5.75 -19.26
C LEU A 314 14.01 -6.35 -19.73
N VAL A 315 15.08 -5.58 -19.58
CA VAL A 315 16.45 -5.93 -19.97
C VAL A 315 17.31 -6.18 -18.73
N TYR A 316 17.95 -7.36 -18.67
CA TYR A 316 18.81 -7.72 -17.54
C TYR A 316 20.18 -7.04 -17.64
N ARG A 317 20.56 -6.28 -16.60
CA ARG A 317 21.84 -5.58 -16.50
C ARG A 317 22.73 -6.18 -15.39
N PRO A 318 23.62 -7.14 -15.68
CA PRO A 318 24.34 -7.91 -14.65
C PRO A 318 25.18 -7.07 -13.67
N PHE A 319 25.76 -5.97 -14.14
CA PHE A 319 26.59 -5.05 -13.35
C PHE A 319 25.90 -3.73 -13.05
N HIS A 320 24.56 -3.73 -13.02
CA HIS A 320 23.82 -2.56 -12.59
C HIS A 320 24.31 -2.16 -11.17
N PRO A 321 24.47 -0.86 -10.87
CA PRO A 321 24.96 -0.37 -9.57
C PRO A 321 24.13 -0.82 -8.36
N ASP A 322 22.98 -1.46 -8.59
CA ASP A 322 22.10 -1.95 -7.55
C ASP A 322 22.51 -3.31 -6.98
N GLU A 323 23.52 -4.00 -7.52
CA GLU A 323 23.95 -5.37 -7.17
C GLU A 323 22.88 -6.45 -7.38
N HIS A 324 21.79 -6.13 -8.09
CA HIS A 324 20.61 -7.00 -8.26
C HIS A 324 20.20 -7.17 -9.71
N GLY A 325 21.08 -6.82 -10.65
CA GLY A 325 20.80 -6.96 -12.06
C GLY A 325 19.86 -5.89 -12.63
N GLY A 326 19.63 -4.79 -11.89
CA GLY A 326 18.63 -3.77 -12.22
C GLY A 326 17.24 -4.02 -11.64
N PHE A 327 17.02 -5.16 -10.97
CA PHE A 327 15.70 -5.57 -10.49
C PHE A 327 15.44 -5.27 -9.01
N ARG A 328 16.33 -4.54 -8.32
CA ARG A 328 16.21 -4.30 -6.88
C ARG A 328 14.85 -3.68 -6.52
N ASP A 329 14.45 -2.64 -7.23
CA ASP A 329 13.25 -1.87 -6.92
C ASP A 329 11.96 -2.63 -7.26
N LEU A 330 11.97 -3.46 -8.32
CA LEU A 330 10.89 -4.42 -8.62
C LEU A 330 10.79 -5.52 -7.55
N GLY A 331 11.93 -5.95 -7.00
CA GLY A 331 11.99 -6.86 -5.86
C GLY A 331 11.40 -6.25 -4.59
N ARG A 332 11.75 -4.99 -4.27
CA ARG A 332 11.19 -4.25 -3.13
C ARG A 332 9.67 -4.12 -3.24
N PHE A 333 9.19 -3.72 -4.41
CA PHE A 333 7.76 -3.70 -4.72
C PHE A 333 7.10 -5.07 -4.45
N ALA A 334 7.64 -6.14 -5.02
CA ALA A 334 7.06 -7.47 -4.88
C ALA A 334 7.03 -7.94 -3.42
N THR A 335 8.10 -7.70 -2.66
CA THR A 335 8.15 -8.03 -1.22
C THR A 335 7.11 -7.25 -0.41
N ARG A 336 6.87 -5.98 -0.75
CA ARG A 336 5.88 -5.17 -0.04
C ARG A 336 4.46 -5.63 -0.32
N ILE A 337 4.14 -5.96 -1.57
CA ILE A 337 2.85 -6.57 -1.91
C ILE A 337 2.66 -7.90 -1.17
N ASN A 338 3.70 -8.73 -1.04
CA ASN A 338 3.64 -9.95 -0.22
C ASN A 338 3.30 -9.65 1.25
N THR A 339 3.95 -8.64 1.85
CA THR A 339 3.67 -8.23 3.23
C THR A 339 2.23 -7.74 3.40
N ILE A 340 1.74 -6.91 2.48
CA ILE A 340 0.36 -6.41 2.48
C ILE A 340 -0.62 -7.57 2.35
N LEU A 341 -0.41 -8.49 1.39
CA LEU A 341 -1.28 -9.66 1.21
C LEU A 341 -1.32 -10.54 2.45
N LEU A 342 -0.16 -10.81 3.06
CA LEU A 342 -0.07 -11.68 4.23
C LEU A 342 -0.75 -11.06 5.46
N LEU A 343 -0.48 -9.77 5.74
CA LEU A 343 -1.02 -9.10 6.93
C LEU A 343 -2.48 -8.68 6.73
N VAL A 344 -2.75 -7.89 5.69
CA VAL A 344 -4.06 -7.31 5.42
C VAL A 344 -4.99 -8.36 4.84
N GLY A 345 -4.56 -9.05 3.78
CA GLY A 345 -5.36 -10.10 3.16
C GLY A 345 -5.59 -11.28 4.10
N GLY A 346 -4.57 -11.68 4.86
CA GLY A 346 -4.70 -12.71 5.90
C GLY A 346 -5.71 -12.35 6.99
N TYR A 347 -5.69 -11.11 7.48
CA TYR A 347 -6.67 -10.64 8.45
C TYR A 347 -8.09 -10.61 7.87
N VAL A 348 -8.27 -10.10 6.65
CA VAL A 348 -9.58 -10.05 5.98
C VAL A 348 -10.13 -11.46 5.77
N ALA A 349 -9.30 -12.41 5.32
CA ALA A 349 -9.69 -13.80 5.18
C ALA A 349 -10.04 -14.45 6.53
N TYR A 350 -9.26 -14.17 7.58
CA TYR A 350 -9.56 -14.61 8.95
C TYR A 350 -10.90 -14.07 9.43
N ARG A 351 -11.21 -12.79 9.19
CA ARG A 351 -12.50 -12.18 9.53
C ARG A 351 -13.65 -12.91 8.86
N PHE A 352 -13.64 -13.02 7.52
CA PHE A 352 -14.70 -13.74 6.79
C PHE A 352 -14.85 -15.19 7.24
N TYR A 353 -13.75 -15.86 7.57
CA TYR A 353 -13.78 -17.20 8.14
C TYR A 353 -14.45 -17.24 9.52
N THR A 354 -14.06 -16.36 10.45
CA THR A 354 -14.63 -16.32 11.81
C THR A 354 -16.09 -15.89 11.84
N GLU A 355 -16.46 -14.88 11.06
CA GLU A 355 -17.86 -14.47 10.88
C GLU A 355 -18.67 -15.59 10.25
N GLY A 356 -18.11 -16.23 9.21
CA GLY A 356 -18.71 -17.40 8.60
C GLY A 356 -18.99 -18.52 9.60
N LEU A 357 -18.05 -18.83 10.50
CA LEU A 357 -18.26 -19.83 11.56
C LEU A 357 -19.34 -19.42 12.57
N TYR A 358 -19.38 -18.14 12.95
CA TYR A 358 -20.38 -17.62 13.87
C TYR A 358 -21.79 -17.73 13.27
N TYR A 359 -21.98 -17.26 12.04
CA TYR A 359 -23.27 -17.34 11.34
C TYR A 359 -23.65 -18.77 10.95
N TYR A 360 -22.65 -19.65 10.70
CA TYR A 360 -22.88 -21.08 10.53
C TYR A 360 -23.51 -21.72 11.78
N GLY A 361 -23.05 -21.34 12.98
CA GLY A 361 -23.54 -21.89 14.24
C GLY A 361 -24.91 -21.35 14.70
N MET A 362 -25.26 -20.13 14.29
CA MET A 362 -26.51 -19.46 14.69
C MET A 362 -27.73 -19.89 13.85
N GLU A 363 -27.55 -20.15 12.54
CA GLU A 363 -28.66 -20.40 11.59
C GLU A 363 -28.54 -21.71 10.81
N GLY A 364 -27.80 -22.68 11.37
CA GLY A 364 -27.46 -23.99 10.76
C GLY A 364 -28.40 -24.45 9.64
N PHE A 365 -28.00 -24.18 8.40
CA PHE A 365 -28.63 -24.56 7.11
C PHE A 365 -30.13 -24.85 7.13
N THR A 366 -30.94 -23.94 7.67
CA THR A 366 -32.40 -24.14 7.70
C THR A 366 -33.03 -24.03 6.31
N SER A 367 -32.32 -23.44 5.33
CA SER A 367 -32.75 -23.37 3.93
C SER A 367 -31.58 -23.45 2.92
N PRO A 368 -31.82 -23.95 1.69
CA PRO A 368 -30.84 -23.91 0.61
C PRO A 368 -30.37 -22.49 0.26
N LEU A 369 -31.27 -21.49 0.37
CA LEU A 369 -30.93 -20.09 0.14
C LEU A 369 -29.96 -19.55 1.19
N GLY A 370 -30.11 -19.96 2.46
CA GLY A 370 -29.16 -19.63 3.53
C GLY A 370 -27.78 -20.22 3.28
N MET A 371 -27.70 -21.46 2.75
CA MET A 371 -26.43 -22.09 2.38
C MET A 371 -25.72 -21.34 1.25
N VAL A 372 -26.45 -20.92 0.21
CA VAL A 372 -25.90 -20.11 -0.88
C VAL A 372 -25.45 -18.74 -0.37
N THR A 373 -26.28 -18.07 0.44
CA THR A 373 -25.95 -16.77 1.02
C THR A 373 -24.68 -16.84 1.87
N TRP A 374 -24.56 -17.87 2.70
CA TRP A 374 -23.36 -18.13 3.50
C TRP A 374 -22.14 -18.39 2.63
N GLY A 375 -22.27 -19.27 1.63
CA GLY A 375 -21.18 -19.61 0.72
C GLY A 375 -20.66 -18.41 -0.07
N VAL A 376 -21.57 -17.57 -0.56
CA VAL A 376 -21.22 -16.35 -1.32
C VAL A 376 -20.64 -15.27 -0.40
N SER A 377 -21.16 -15.10 0.81
CA SER A 377 -20.76 -13.99 1.69
C SER A 377 -19.49 -14.26 2.51
N TYR A 378 -19.21 -15.53 2.84
CA TYR A 378 -18.11 -15.88 3.74
C TYR A 378 -17.07 -16.81 3.11
N LEU A 379 -17.48 -17.85 2.37
CA LEU A 379 -16.54 -18.79 1.77
C LEU A 379 -15.88 -18.23 0.49
N ALA A 380 -16.66 -17.59 -0.39
CA ALA A 380 -16.17 -17.07 -1.65
C ALA A 380 -15.05 -16.01 -1.48
N PRO A 381 -15.13 -15.05 -0.54
CA PRO A 381 -14.03 -14.10 -0.30
C PRO A 381 -12.73 -14.78 0.17
N VAL A 382 -12.84 -15.83 1.00
CA VAL A 382 -11.67 -16.60 1.47
C VAL A 382 -11.02 -17.36 0.32
N LEU A 383 -11.83 -18.03 -0.52
CA LEU A 383 -11.32 -18.73 -1.71
C LEU A 383 -10.70 -17.74 -2.72
N ALA A 384 -11.35 -16.60 -2.96
CA ALA A 384 -10.81 -15.56 -3.81
C ALA A 384 -9.45 -15.05 -3.32
N TYR A 385 -9.30 -14.85 -2.01
CA TYR A 385 -8.01 -14.49 -1.40
C TYR A 385 -6.94 -15.56 -1.63
N VAL A 386 -7.24 -16.84 -1.38
CA VAL A 386 -6.27 -17.94 -1.60
C VAL A 386 -5.86 -18.01 -3.07
N CYS A 387 -6.82 -17.97 -4.00
CA CYS A 387 -6.55 -17.94 -5.43
C CYS A 387 -5.68 -16.75 -5.82
N PHE A 388 -5.96 -15.56 -5.28
CA PHE A 388 -5.19 -14.35 -5.56
C PHE A 388 -3.75 -14.44 -5.04
N VAL A 389 -3.55 -14.94 -3.82
CA VAL A 389 -2.20 -15.15 -3.25
C VAL A 389 -1.41 -16.17 -4.06
N VAL A 390 -2.03 -17.30 -4.43
CA VAL A 390 -1.36 -18.32 -5.26
C VAL A 390 -0.99 -17.74 -6.63
N PHE A 391 -1.92 -17.03 -7.27
CA PHE A 391 -1.68 -16.35 -8.54
C PHE A 391 -0.51 -15.36 -8.42
N TRP A 392 -0.52 -14.51 -7.40
CA TRP A 392 0.52 -13.52 -7.17
C TRP A 392 1.89 -14.15 -6.87
N LEU A 393 1.96 -15.13 -5.97
CA LEU A 393 3.23 -15.78 -5.63
C LEU A 393 3.83 -16.51 -6.84
N TYR A 394 2.97 -17.15 -7.63
CA TYR A 394 3.39 -17.78 -8.87
C TYR A 394 3.98 -16.73 -9.84
N HIS A 395 3.27 -15.63 -10.10
CA HIS A 395 3.74 -14.65 -11.09
C HIS A 395 4.91 -13.79 -10.59
N SER A 396 4.89 -13.34 -9.34
CA SER A 396 5.93 -12.45 -8.79
C SER A 396 7.26 -13.16 -8.60
N PHE A 397 7.29 -14.35 -8.00
CA PHE A 397 8.56 -15.05 -7.75
C PHE A 397 9.02 -15.86 -8.95
N TRP A 398 8.15 -16.70 -9.51
CA TRP A 398 8.59 -17.64 -10.55
C TRP A 398 8.93 -16.94 -11.86
N ARG A 399 8.13 -15.97 -12.30
CA ARG A 399 8.41 -15.28 -13.58
C ARG A 399 9.57 -14.32 -13.47
N LEU A 400 9.70 -13.57 -12.37
CA LEU A 400 10.84 -12.69 -12.18
C LEU A 400 12.14 -13.51 -12.16
N HIS A 401 12.15 -14.64 -11.44
CA HIS A 401 13.27 -15.57 -11.44
C HIS A 401 13.59 -16.09 -12.84
N ARG A 402 12.59 -16.59 -13.57
CA ARG A 402 12.75 -17.08 -14.94
C ARG A 402 13.28 -16.01 -15.88
N LYS A 403 12.82 -14.76 -15.78
CA LYS A 403 13.32 -13.63 -16.57
C LYS A 403 14.78 -13.31 -16.28
N MET A 404 15.21 -13.37 -15.02
CA MET A 404 16.63 -13.21 -14.69
C MET A 404 17.48 -14.35 -15.26
N GLU A 405 17.01 -15.60 -15.22
CA GLU A 405 17.74 -16.73 -15.80
C GLU A 405 17.82 -16.65 -17.32
N GLU A 406 16.70 -16.32 -17.99
CA GLU A 406 16.64 -16.15 -19.44
C GLU A 406 17.45 -14.94 -19.90
N GLY A 407 17.36 -13.80 -19.21
CA GLY A 407 18.15 -12.60 -19.49
C GLY A 407 19.65 -12.83 -19.31
N ARG A 408 20.04 -13.54 -18.24
CA ARG A 408 21.43 -13.96 -18.03
C ARG A 408 21.93 -14.86 -19.16
N ARG A 409 21.11 -15.80 -19.65
CA ARG A 409 21.47 -16.67 -20.79
C ARG A 409 21.56 -15.90 -22.10
N LYS A 410 20.58 -15.04 -22.41
CA LYS A 410 20.61 -14.19 -23.61
C LYS A 410 21.86 -13.31 -23.64
N ARG A 411 22.22 -12.69 -22.51
CA ARG A 411 23.43 -11.86 -22.42
C ARG A 411 24.71 -12.67 -22.60
N LEU A 412 24.74 -13.90 -22.10
CA LEU A 412 25.84 -14.83 -22.32
C LEU A 412 25.98 -15.17 -23.82
N GLU A 413 24.87 -15.44 -24.51
CA GLU A 413 24.88 -15.68 -25.95
C GLU A 413 25.33 -14.44 -26.75
N GLU A 414 24.92 -13.23 -26.35
CA GLU A 414 25.33 -11.98 -26.99
C GLU A 414 26.83 -11.71 -26.84
N LEU A 415 27.38 -11.83 -25.63
CA LEU A 415 28.81 -11.66 -25.39
C LEU A 415 29.63 -12.69 -26.19
N GLN A 416 29.19 -13.95 -26.19
CA GLN A 416 29.81 -14.99 -27.01
C GLN A 416 29.71 -14.70 -28.51
N ARG A 417 28.61 -14.13 -29.00
CA ARG A 417 28.46 -13.75 -30.41
C ARG A 417 29.35 -12.56 -30.76
N ALA A 418 29.47 -11.56 -29.88
CA ALA A 418 30.34 -10.40 -30.09
C ALA A 418 31.82 -10.80 -30.14
N GLU A 419 32.28 -11.63 -29.20
CA GLU A 419 33.64 -12.15 -29.20
C GLU A 419 33.94 -13.07 -30.40
N ARG A 420 32.93 -13.84 -30.87
CA ARG A 420 33.02 -14.63 -32.12
C ARG A 420 32.93 -13.79 -33.39
N ALA A 421 32.38 -12.58 -33.35
CA ALA A 421 32.30 -11.68 -34.50
C ALA A 421 33.60 -10.88 -34.67
N ASP A 422 34.26 -10.54 -33.57
CA ASP A 422 35.58 -9.90 -33.56
C ASP A 422 36.73 -10.91 -33.80
N GLY A 423 36.48 -12.21 -33.59
CA GLY A 423 37.43 -13.29 -33.89
C GLY A 423 37.08 -14.02 -35.20
N ASP A 424 37.96 -13.90 -36.20
CA ASP A 424 37.86 -14.53 -37.52
C ASP A 424 37.27 -15.96 -37.54
N ALA A 425 36.36 -16.17 -38.49
CA ALA A 425 35.56 -17.36 -38.69
C ALA A 425 36.37 -18.66 -38.86
N VAL A 426 36.51 -19.45 -37.80
CA VAL A 426 36.72 -20.90 -37.89
C VAL A 426 35.90 -21.55 -36.78
N SER A 427 35.08 -22.56 -37.15
CA SER A 427 34.24 -23.35 -36.25
C SER A 427 35.02 -23.84 -35.02
N ARG A 428 34.96 -23.07 -33.93
CA ARG A 428 35.59 -23.43 -32.66
C ARG A 428 34.54 -24.01 -31.74
N GLU A 429 34.71 -25.29 -31.48
CA GLU A 429 34.02 -26.04 -30.43
C GLU A 429 34.33 -25.39 -29.07
N PHE A 430 33.32 -25.37 -28.18
CA PHE A 430 33.26 -24.73 -26.87
C PHE A 430 34.38 -25.23 -25.92
N SER A 431 35.64 -24.86 -26.18
CA SER A 431 36.81 -25.50 -25.59
C SER A 431 37.93 -24.54 -25.18
N ASP A 432 37.86 -23.25 -25.54
CA ASP A 432 38.94 -22.31 -25.24
C ASP A 432 38.70 -21.58 -23.90
N TYR A 433 39.16 -22.23 -22.83
CA TYR A 433 38.97 -21.81 -21.43
C TYR A 433 39.51 -20.39 -21.13
N HIS A 434 40.46 -19.87 -21.91
CA HIS A 434 41.06 -18.55 -21.64
C HIS A 434 40.24 -17.37 -22.16
N ILE A 435 39.37 -17.58 -23.15
CA ILE A 435 38.51 -16.52 -23.74
C ILE A 435 37.11 -16.61 -23.12
N ASP A 436 36.59 -17.82 -22.90
CA ASP A 436 35.25 -18.00 -22.32
C ASP A 436 35.21 -17.81 -20.79
N ALA A 437 36.33 -17.96 -20.06
CA ALA A 437 36.33 -17.90 -18.59
C ALA A 437 36.03 -16.52 -17.98
N PRO A 438 36.56 -15.38 -18.48
CA PRO A 438 36.27 -14.07 -17.86
C PRO A 438 34.79 -13.63 -17.97
N PRO A 439 34.11 -13.76 -19.13
CA PRO A 439 32.66 -13.56 -19.21
C PRO A 439 31.89 -14.57 -18.36
N TRP A 440 32.35 -15.83 -18.31
CA TRP A 440 31.71 -16.89 -17.52
C TRP A 440 31.83 -16.68 -16.00
N GLU A 441 32.97 -16.21 -15.50
CA GLU A 441 33.21 -15.94 -14.08
C GLU A 441 32.47 -14.68 -13.60
N SER A 442 32.42 -13.64 -14.43
CA SER A 442 31.64 -12.43 -14.16
C SER A 442 30.13 -12.72 -14.16
N ILE A 443 29.67 -13.67 -14.97
CA ILE A 443 28.29 -14.17 -14.95
C ILE A 443 28.05 -15.13 -13.79
N ARG A 444 29.00 -16.02 -13.43
CA ARG A 444 28.90 -16.91 -12.25
C ARG A 444 28.68 -16.12 -10.96
N SER A 445 29.32 -14.97 -10.85
CA SER A 445 29.18 -14.02 -9.74
C SER A 445 27.96 -13.10 -9.86
N ALA A 446 27.30 -13.03 -11.02
CA ALA A 446 26.12 -12.20 -11.22
C ALA A 446 24.94 -12.65 -10.34
N PRO A 447 24.22 -11.69 -9.73
CA PRO A 447 23.17 -11.95 -8.75
C PRO A 447 22.02 -12.77 -9.36
N LYS A 448 21.53 -13.74 -8.59
CA LYS A 448 20.32 -14.52 -8.88
C LYS A 448 19.32 -14.32 -7.76
N TRP A 449 18.04 -14.22 -8.10
CA TRP A 449 16.94 -14.24 -7.12
C TRP A 449 16.66 -15.67 -6.65
N PRO A 450 16.28 -15.91 -5.38
CA PRO A 450 15.97 -14.93 -4.34
C PRO A 450 17.22 -14.31 -3.68
N VAL A 451 17.13 -13.00 -3.46
CA VAL A 451 18.10 -12.23 -2.68
C VAL A 451 18.12 -12.75 -1.25
N LYS A 452 19.31 -12.84 -0.67
CA LYS A 452 19.59 -13.36 0.67
C LYS A 452 18.49 -13.01 1.69
N ARG A 453 18.07 -14.00 2.48
CA ARG A 453 16.99 -13.94 3.50
C ARG A 453 17.03 -12.72 4.45
N GLN A 454 18.19 -12.08 4.59
CA GLN A 454 18.41 -10.89 5.42
C GLN A 454 17.72 -9.61 4.87
N GLY A 455 17.50 -9.51 3.55
CA GLY A 455 16.80 -8.36 2.96
C GLY A 455 15.29 -8.32 3.23
N LEU A 456 14.65 -9.50 3.34
CA LEU A 456 13.22 -9.62 3.70
C LEU A 456 12.96 -9.11 5.13
N PHE A 457 13.87 -9.40 6.06
CA PHE A 457 13.77 -8.93 7.44
C PHE A 457 13.97 -7.41 7.53
N GLY A 458 14.96 -6.87 6.82
CA GLY A 458 15.22 -5.42 6.80
C GLY A 458 14.06 -4.59 6.27
N LEU A 459 13.31 -5.08 5.27
CA LEU A 459 12.16 -4.39 4.69
C LEU A 459 10.90 -4.44 5.55
N VAL A 460 10.62 -5.59 6.18
CA VAL A 460 9.55 -5.69 7.19
C VAL A 460 9.85 -4.75 8.37
N VAL A 461 11.13 -4.64 8.75
CA VAL A 461 11.58 -3.72 9.81
C VAL A 461 11.62 -2.25 9.36
N LEU A 462 11.81 -1.94 8.08
CA LEU A 462 11.80 -0.54 7.61
C LEU A 462 10.39 -0.01 7.30
N ASP A 463 9.46 -0.87 6.90
CA ASP A 463 8.11 -0.44 6.49
C ASP A 463 7.02 -0.79 7.54
N ALA A 464 7.12 -1.94 8.22
CA ALA A 464 6.11 -2.33 9.21
C ALA A 464 6.48 -1.91 10.63
N VAL A 465 7.77 -1.92 11.01
CA VAL A 465 8.17 -1.52 12.38
C VAL A 465 7.97 -0.04 12.65
N PRO A 466 8.14 0.95 11.75
CA PRO A 466 7.79 2.33 12.09
C PRO A 466 6.30 2.48 12.37
N VAL A 467 5.45 1.72 11.67
CA VAL A 467 3.99 1.75 11.87
C VAL A 467 3.58 0.99 13.13
N VAL A 468 4.22 -0.15 13.43
CA VAL A 468 3.93 -0.92 14.66
C VAL A 468 4.56 -0.28 15.90
N ALA A 469 5.79 0.23 15.79
CA ALA A 469 6.50 0.92 16.86
C ALA A 469 5.83 2.26 17.21
N THR A 470 5.18 2.94 16.26
CA THR A 470 4.37 4.12 16.56
C THR A 470 3.10 3.83 17.37
N PHE A 471 2.67 2.56 17.50
CA PHE A 471 1.58 2.15 18.40
C PHE A 471 2.09 1.61 19.76
N VAL A 472 3.39 1.33 19.90
CA VAL A 472 3.98 0.68 21.08
C VAL A 472 4.89 1.62 21.89
N LEU A 473 5.49 2.63 21.24
CA LEU A 473 6.19 3.77 21.85
C LEU A 473 5.28 4.99 21.87
#